data_AF-A0A7W1H9Z1-F1
#
_entry.id   AF-A0A7W1H9Z1-F1
#
_cell.length_a   1.000
_cell.length_b   1.000
_cell.length_c   1.000
_cell.angle_alpha   90.00
_cell.angle_beta   90.00
_cell.angle_gamma   90.00
#
_symmetry.space_group_name_H-M   'P 1'
#
loop_
_entity.id
_entity.type
_entity.pdbx_description
1 polymer ?
#
loop_
_entity_poly.entity_id
_entity_poly.type
_entity_poly.pdbx_seq_one_letter_code
_entity_poly.pdbx_strand_id
1 'polypeptide(L)' 'MLDHIRRRVALGDRLSPAEGEFLLTAAPLGGLGALANAERFRRHPAREVTYVLDSNPNYTNVCNVDCVFCAFYR' A
#
# COMPACT_ATOMS: atom_id res chain seq x y z
N MET A 1 14.25 -1.76 15.01
CA MET A 1 12.80 -1.65 14.77
C MET A 1 12.33 -2.63 13.68
N LEU A 2 12.94 -2.65 12.50
CA LEU A 2 12.49 -3.54 11.40
C LEU A 2 12.41 -5.03 11.78
N ASP A 3 13.37 -5.57 12.54
CA ASP A 3 13.31 -6.97 12.97
C ASP A 3 12.19 -7.27 13.97
N HIS A 4 11.81 -6.28 14.80
CA HIS A 4 10.65 -6.40 15.68
C HIS A 4 9.36 -6.52 14.85
N ILE A 5 9.19 -5.62 13.88
CA ILE A 5 8.07 -5.63 12.94
C ILE A 5 8.02 -6.94 12.16
N ARG A 6 9.16 -7.43 11.66
CA ARG A 6 9.24 -8.71 10.94
C ARG A 6 8.70 -9.87 11.77
N ARG A 7 9.04 -9.95 13.07
CA ARG A 7 8.50 -10.99 13.96
C ARG A 7 6.99 -10.88 14.13
N ARG A 8 6.49 -9.66 14.34
CA ARG A 8 5.04 -9.41 14.49
C ARG A 8 4.27 -9.81 13.23
N VAL A 9 4.74 -9.40 12.06
CA VAL A 9 4.14 -9.79 10.77
C VAL A 9 4.18 -11.31 10.57
N ALA A 10 5.27 -11.99 10.94
CA ALA A 10 5.35 -13.45 10.87
C ALA A 10 4.32 -14.16 11.76
N LEU A 11 3.91 -13.54 12.88
CA LEU A 11 2.84 -14.02 13.75
C LEU A 11 1.43 -13.65 13.24
N GLY A 12 1.33 -12.85 12.16
CA GLY A 12 0.06 -12.38 11.62
C GLY A 12 -0.52 -11.17 12.35
N ASP A 13 0.26 -10.52 13.22
CA ASP A 13 -0.18 -9.36 13.99
C ASP A 13 -0.42 -8.13 13.09
N ARG A 14 -1.41 -7.32 13.47
CA ARG A 14 -1.64 -6.00 12.88
C ARG A 14 -0.60 -5.00 13.37
N LEU A 15 0.00 -4.27 12.44
CA LEU A 15 0.90 -3.16 12.73
C LEU A 15 0.18 -2.00 13.43
N SER A 16 0.86 -1.40 14.39
CA SER A 16 0.46 -0.16 15.05
C SER A 16 0.79 1.07 14.18
N PRO A 17 0.16 2.23 14.45
CA PRO A 17 0.49 3.47 13.75
C PRO A 17 1.98 3.86 13.85
N ALA A 18 2.59 3.69 15.03
CA ALA A 18 4.01 4.00 15.23
C ALA A 18 4.95 3.07 14.43
N GLU A 19 4.60 1.78 14.30
CA GLU A 19 5.32 0.86 13.42
C GLU A 19 5.16 1.28 11.95
N GLY A 20 3.96 1.72 11.54
CA GLY A 20 3.69 2.25 10.21
C GLY A 20 4.50 3.49 9.88
N GLU A 21 4.57 4.45 10.82
CA GLU A 21 5.38 5.66 10.69
C GLU A 21 6.87 5.33 10.48
N PHE A 22 7.42 4.42 11.30
CA PHE A 22 8.79 3.96 11.12
C PHE A 22 9.01 3.34 9.72
N LEU A 23 8.08 2.50 9.25
CA LEU A 23 8.20 1.88 7.93
C LEU A 23 8.16 2.91 6.80
N LEU A 24 7.35 3.96 6.94
CA LEU A 24 7.21 5.02 5.94
C LEU A 24 8.44 5.94 5.89
N THR A 25 9.02 6.27 7.04
CA THR A 25 9.99 7.38 7.16
C THR A 25 11.44 6.94 7.34
N ALA A 26 11.68 5.74 7.89
CA ALA A 26 13.00 5.35 8.37
C ALA A 26 13.44 3.92 7.99
N ALA A 27 12.54 3.06 7.54
CA ALA A 27 12.91 1.69 7.18
C ALA A 27 13.76 1.64 5.89
N PRO A 28 14.82 0.82 5.85
CA PRO A 28 15.55 0.57 4.62
C PRO A 28 14.64 -0.04 3.55
N LEU A 29 14.58 0.58 2.37
CA LEU A 29 13.67 0.20 1.28
C LEU A 29 13.77 -1.30 0.91
N GLY A 30 14.99 -1.84 0.82
CA GLY A 30 15.18 -3.27 0.51
C GLY A 30 14.61 -4.20 1.58
N GLY A 31 14.75 -3.83 2.86
CA GLY A 31 14.19 -4.59 3.97
C GLY A 31 12.66 -4.53 4.01
N LEU A 32 12.09 -3.36 3.74
CA LEU A 32 10.65 -3.16 3.62
C LEU A 32 10.07 -3.96 2.43
N GLY A 33 10.71 -3.90 1.26
CA GLY A 33 10.29 -4.63 0.08
C GLY A 33 10.31 -6.15 0.27
N ALA A 34 11.36 -6.68 0.92
CA ALA A 34 11.42 -8.10 1.25
C ALA A 34 10.30 -8.54 2.21
N LEU A 35 9.99 -7.72 3.22
CA LEU A 35 8.90 -7.99 4.16
C LEU A 35 7.53 -7.95 3.47
N ALA A 36 7.28 -6.94 2.64
CA ALA A 36 6.04 -6.80 1.87
C ALA A 36 5.83 -7.97 0.89
N ASN A 37 6.90 -8.40 0.21
CA ASN A 37 6.83 -9.55 -0.70
C ASN A 37 6.54 -10.86 0.04
N ALA A 38 7.14 -11.08 1.22
CA ALA A 38 6.84 -12.24 2.05
C ALA A 38 5.36 -12.26 2.49
N GLU A 39 4.83 -11.11 2.91
CA GLU A 39 3.42 -10.97 3.28
C GLU A 39 2.48 -11.19 2.09
N ARG A 40 2.86 -10.70 0.88
CA ARG A 40 2.13 -10.95 -0.37
C ARG A 40 2.04 -12.44 -0.68
N PHE A 41 3.14 -13.19 -0.55
CA PHE A 41 3.14 -14.65 -0.74
C PHE A 41 2.37 -15.39 0.35
N ARG A 42 2.34 -14.88 1.58
CA ARG A 42 1.52 -15.46 2.66
C ARG A 42 0.02 -15.38 2.35
N ARG A 43 -0.43 -14.26 1.76
CA ARG A 43 -1.84 -14.03 1.37
C ARG A 43 -2.19 -14.66 0.02
N HIS A 44 -1.24 -14.64 -0.92
CA HIS A 44 -1.39 -15.12 -2.29
C HIS A 44 -0.21 -16.03 -2.63
N PRO A 45 -0.26 -17.33 -2.26
CA PRO A 45 0.86 -18.25 -2.41
C PRO A 45 1.24 -18.54 -3.87
N ALA A 46 0.26 -18.48 -4.77
CA ALA A 46 0.51 -18.64 -6.21
C ALA A 46 1.38 -17.49 -6.74
N ARG A 47 2.16 -17.78 -7.78
CA ARG A 47 2.95 -16.78 -8.52
C ARG A 47 2.16 -16.07 -9.62
N GLU A 48 0.83 -16.22 -9.59
CA GLU A 48 -0.07 -15.55 -10.51
C GLU A 48 -0.19 -14.07 -10.13
N VAL A 49 -0.11 -13.22 -11.13
CA VAL A 49 -0.37 -11.78 -11.03
C VAL A 49 -1.50 -11.48 -11.99
N THR A 50 -2.59 -10.91 -11.47
CA THR A 50 -3.74 -10.53 -12.27
C THR A 50 -3.64 -9.09 -12.75
N TYR A 51 -4.44 -8.75 -13.74
CA TYR A 51 -4.58 -7.39 -14.25
C TYR A 51 -6.07 -7.06 -14.39
N VAL A 52 -6.37 -5.77 -14.43
CA VAL A 52 -7.73 -5.28 -14.64
C VAL A 52 -7.82 -4.74 -16.07
N LEU A 53 -8.75 -5.25 -16.86
CA LEU A 53 -9.18 -4.64 -18.12
C LEU A 53 -10.42 -3.82 -17.84
N ASP A 54 -10.27 -2.49 -17.81
CA ASP A 54 -11.33 -1.57 -17.41
C ASP A 54 -11.48 -0.41 -18.41
N SER A 55 -12.69 0.14 -18.47
CA SER A 55 -13.00 1.40 -19.12
C SER A 55 -13.62 2.31 -18.09
N ASN A 56 -13.00 3.46 -17.84
CA ASN A 56 -13.50 4.45 -16.88
C ASN A 56 -14.10 5.67 -17.61
N PRO A 57 -15.36 5.60 -18.08
CA PRO A 57 -16.02 6.74 -18.71
C PRO A 57 -16.39 7.79 -17.65
N ASN A 58 -15.67 8.92 -17.67
CA ASN A 58 -16.01 10.08 -16.86
C ASN A 58 -17.08 10.90 -17.58
N TYR A 59 -18.36 10.62 -17.31
CA TYR A 59 -19.50 11.29 -17.94
C TYR A 59 -19.53 12.81 -17.70
N THR A 60 -18.89 13.28 -16.62
CA THR A 60 -18.71 14.70 -16.33
C THR A 60 -17.36 14.94 -15.67
N ASN A 61 -16.79 16.11 -15.95
CA ASN A 61 -15.64 16.67 -15.25
C ASN A 61 -16.00 17.99 -14.53
N VAL A 62 -17.30 18.26 -14.35
CA VAL A 62 -17.79 19.40 -13.59
C VAL A 62 -17.84 19.00 -12.11
N CYS A 63 -17.23 19.81 -11.25
CA CYS A 63 -17.17 19.58 -9.81
C CYS A 63 -17.35 20.92 -9.07
N ASN A 64 -18.04 20.89 -7.93
CA ASN A 64 -18.20 22.04 -7.04
C ASN A 64 -17.29 21.96 -5.79
N VAL A 65 -16.39 20.97 -5.73
CA VAL A 65 -15.43 20.76 -4.65
C VAL A 65 -14.07 21.34 -5.04
N ASP A 66 -13.40 22.01 -4.11
CA ASP A 66 -12.15 22.76 -4.27
C ASP A 66 -10.89 21.94 -3.97
N CYS A 67 -10.83 20.70 -4.45
CA CYS A 67 -9.66 19.85 -4.23
C CYS A 67 -8.43 20.38 -4.97
N VAL A 68 -7.43 20.88 -4.22
CA VAL A 68 -6.19 21.49 -4.75
C VAL A 68 -5.34 20.58 -5.64
N PHE A 69 -5.53 19.26 -5.56
CA PHE A 69 -4.81 18.27 -6.34
C PHE A 69 -5.61 17.74 -7.55
N CYS A 70 -6.91 18.07 -7.64
CA CYS A 70 -7.81 17.49 -8.63
C CYS A 70 -7.97 18.42 -9.83
N ALA A 71 -7.72 17.91 -11.03
CA ALA A 71 -7.84 18.67 -12.28
C ALA A 71 -9.28 19.03 -12.70
N PHE A 72 -10.31 18.51 -12.02
CA PHE A 72 -11.72 18.82 -12.31
C PHE A 72 -12.22 20.06 -11.56
N TYR A 73 -11.50 20.52 -10.54
CA TYR A 73 -11.77 21.82 -9.93
C TYR A 73 -11.27 22.93 -10.85
N ARG A 74 -12.17 23.83 -11.24
CA ARG A 74 -11.95 24.98 -12.13
C ARG A 74 -12.96 26.07 -11.84
#